data_AF-A0A5C1Y9Q3-F1
#
_entry.id   AF-A0A5C1Y9Q3-F1
#
_cell.length_a   1.000
_cell.length_b   1.000
_cell.length_c   1.000
_cell.angle_alpha   90.00
_cell.angle_beta   90.00
_cell.angle_gamma   90.00
#
_symmetry.space_group_name_H-M   'P 1'
#
loop_
_entity.id
_entity.type
_entity.pdbx_description
1 polymer ?
#
loop_
_entity_poly.entity_id
_entity_poly.type
_entity_poly.pdbx_seq_one_letter_code
_entity_poly.pdbx_strand_id
1 'polypeptide(L)'
;MRFVLAIVLFVVSFVAIGLGIAQRTIFLGPDHVTASVAVDGDAPFTVLDGAALNAHPGTQRIEVSGSGDVFIAIARTDDITAWIGDAPSTSVAIDEQGADLVASAHPGLASDAVSPVGSDLWIQEFTGTGTVAHSINVPADVSLLIASDGEAAAPADISITWPLKNATPWSGPLVIGGVAVLLAGLIVLIWALVHARRRRGPRRKTPKMPKPPRPAQLRPAPRRPAITAGGPEPTAHGRRRAFVAVPLLLVGALALSACTADGSAVPTASPSATDAAVAAVDPPVVTKGQFTRIVSAAAESVAGADEARDATLAAERLAGPALELRTANYAARGADGAITATPAFPTGSVSVILPQQRHEWPRVVFAAVSGVGDDSDAEYGLMFVQETPRDTYKVHYLVRLTQSVPEVAPVDLGAARLGPDNKLLAYTPDQLASEYGDILINGDASAYTEHFDAENDLLRETFGADYKTQRRGALPNAVIDFTSAVGGEEPYAFATNDTGAIVAVDLRETETVRPAEAGAAVSPTGAVKALSGKQTTTKGIAAEYGMQVLFYVPALTASDQKIRVLGFTQGLVAASEVP
;
A
#
# COMPACT_ATOMS: atom_id res chain seq x y z
N MET A 1 -35.71 55.27 27.79
CA MET A 1 -34.39 54.91 27.24
C MET A 1 -34.03 53.44 27.49
N ARG A 2 -34.07 52.91 28.73
CA ARG A 2 -33.64 51.51 29.01
C ARG A 2 -34.54 50.40 28.41
N PHE A 3 -35.87 50.61 28.37
CA PHE A 3 -36.78 49.68 27.69
C PHE A 3 -36.60 49.68 26.17
N VAL A 4 -36.30 50.85 25.58
CA VAL A 4 -36.00 50.97 24.14
C VAL A 4 -34.71 50.23 23.79
N LEU A 5 -33.67 50.35 24.63
CA LEU A 5 -32.43 49.60 24.47
C LEU A 5 -32.66 48.08 24.50
N ALA A 6 -33.48 47.58 25.44
CA ALA A 6 -33.80 46.16 25.53
C ALA A 6 -34.55 45.66 24.27
N ILE A 7 -35.51 46.44 23.76
CA ILE A 7 -36.24 46.11 22.52
C ILE A 7 -35.28 46.04 21.34
N VAL A 8 -34.37 47.01 21.19
CA VAL A 8 -33.37 47.01 20.11
C VAL A 8 -32.46 45.78 20.19
N LEU A 9 -31.98 45.42 21.38
CA LEU A 9 -31.14 44.23 21.58
C LEU A 9 -31.88 42.93 21.23
N PHE A 10 -33.16 42.80 21.59
CA PHE A 10 -33.95 41.64 21.19
C PHE A 10 -34.11 41.56 19.67
N VAL A 11 -34.42 42.67 19.00
CA VAL A 11 -34.55 42.68 17.53
C VAL A 11 -33.23 42.28 16.86
N VAL A 12 -32.09 42.86 17.29
CA VAL A 12 -30.77 42.50 16.76
C VAL A 12 -30.42 41.03 17.01
N SER A 13 -30.76 40.51 18.18
CA SER A 13 -30.56 39.10 18.51
C SER A 13 -31.39 38.17 17.62
N PHE A 14 -32.69 38.44 17.45
CA PHE A 14 -33.55 37.63 16.59
C PHE A 14 -33.09 37.67 15.12
N VAL A 15 -32.63 38.82 14.64
CA VAL A 15 -32.07 38.94 13.29
C VAL A 15 -30.76 38.16 13.16
N ALA A 16 -29.85 38.25 14.13
CA ALA A 16 -28.58 37.53 14.09
C ALA A 16 -28.74 36.01 14.17
N ILE A 17 -29.59 35.51 15.08
CA ILE A 17 -29.92 34.09 15.20
C ILE A 17 -30.65 33.62 13.94
N GLY A 18 -31.64 34.39 13.48
CA GLY A 18 -32.38 34.09 12.25
C GLY A 18 -31.48 34.00 11.03
N LEU A 19 -30.52 34.93 10.88
CA LEU A 19 -29.54 34.92 9.79
C LEU A 19 -28.58 33.73 9.90
N GLY A 20 -28.12 33.41 11.11
CA GLY A 20 -27.25 32.26 11.35
C GLY A 20 -27.93 30.92 11.04
N ILE A 21 -29.22 30.77 11.37
CA ILE A 21 -30.04 29.60 11.03
C ILE A 21 -30.35 29.57 9.53
N ALA A 22 -30.72 30.71 8.94
CA ALA A 22 -31.03 30.83 7.52
C ALA A 22 -29.82 30.44 6.65
N GLN A 23 -28.59 30.81 7.06
CA GLN A 23 -27.36 30.38 6.39
C GLN A 23 -27.18 28.86 6.31
N ARG A 24 -27.71 28.10 7.28
CA ARG A 24 -27.61 26.63 7.33
C ARG A 24 -28.82 25.91 6.73
N THR A 25 -29.91 26.61 6.44
CA THR A 25 -31.17 25.99 6.06
C THR A 25 -31.69 26.45 4.71
N ILE A 26 -31.70 27.77 4.47
CA ILE A 26 -32.25 28.38 3.26
C ILE A 26 -31.14 28.70 2.26
N PHE A 27 -29.97 29.11 2.75
CA PHE A 27 -28.82 29.51 1.92
C PHE A 27 -27.71 28.46 1.87
N LEU A 28 -27.95 27.24 2.36
CA LEU A 28 -27.00 26.16 2.19
C LEU A 28 -27.11 25.68 0.74
N GLY A 29 -26.02 25.78 -0.01
CA GLY A 29 -25.94 25.26 -1.37
C GLY A 29 -26.08 23.72 -1.40
N PRO A 30 -26.10 23.12 -2.60
CA PRO A 30 -26.01 21.66 -2.74
C PRO A 30 -24.71 21.15 -2.09
N ASP A 31 -24.77 20.04 -1.36
CA ASP A 31 -23.62 19.44 -0.68
C ASP A 31 -22.81 18.51 -1.58
N HIS A 32 -23.27 18.29 -2.81
CA HIS A 32 -22.56 17.56 -3.85
C HIS A 32 -22.87 18.12 -5.25
N VAL A 33 -21.97 17.86 -6.19
CA VAL A 33 -22.20 18.01 -7.63
C VAL A 33 -22.13 16.63 -8.25
N THR A 34 -23.07 16.31 -9.12
CA THR A 34 -23.08 15.06 -9.88
C THR A 34 -23.00 15.38 -11.36
N ALA A 35 -22.06 14.78 -12.06
CA ALA A 35 -22.01 14.76 -13.51
C ALA A 35 -22.24 13.33 -14.00
N SER A 36 -22.99 13.18 -15.08
CA SER A 36 -23.37 11.89 -15.66
C SER A 36 -23.22 11.91 -17.17
N VAL A 37 -22.77 10.80 -17.74
CA VAL A 37 -22.70 10.58 -19.18
C VAL A 37 -23.27 9.22 -19.53
N ALA A 38 -24.04 9.17 -20.60
CA ALA A 38 -24.40 7.94 -21.28
C ALA A 38 -23.44 7.77 -22.46
N VAL A 39 -22.65 6.70 -22.42
CA VAL A 39 -21.70 6.34 -23.47
C VAL A 39 -22.43 5.53 -24.54
N ASP A 40 -22.58 6.13 -25.71
CA ASP A 40 -23.13 5.45 -26.89
C ASP A 40 -22.01 4.79 -27.70
N GLY A 41 -22.09 3.48 -27.93
CA GLY A 41 -21.18 2.76 -28.83
C GLY A 41 -20.96 1.30 -28.46
N ASP A 42 -20.29 0.57 -29.35
CA ASP A 42 -19.97 -0.85 -29.19
C ASP A 42 -18.55 -1.08 -28.67
N ALA A 43 -17.88 -0.04 -28.16
CA ALA A 43 -16.51 -0.16 -27.66
C ALA A 43 -16.49 -1.01 -26.36
N PRO A 44 -15.61 -2.02 -26.26
CA PRO A 44 -15.53 -2.89 -25.09
C PRO A 44 -14.91 -2.21 -23.86
N PHE A 45 -14.21 -1.08 -24.06
CA PHE A 45 -13.50 -0.37 -23.00
C PHE A 45 -13.90 1.10 -22.94
N THR A 46 -14.17 1.58 -21.72
CA THR A 46 -14.36 3.01 -21.43
C THR A 46 -13.32 3.46 -20.41
N VAL A 47 -12.57 4.51 -20.72
CA VAL A 47 -11.57 5.12 -19.84
C VAL A 47 -12.12 6.41 -19.26
N LEU A 48 -12.22 6.50 -17.94
CA LEU A 48 -12.58 7.72 -17.24
C LEU A 48 -11.32 8.43 -16.75
N ASP A 49 -11.08 9.63 -17.28
CA ASP A 49 -9.85 10.37 -17.06
C ASP A 49 -9.69 10.83 -15.61
N GLY A 50 -8.45 10.75 -15.10
CA GLY A 50 -8.07 11.24 -13.77
C GLY A 50 -8.37 12.73 -13.54
N ALA A 51 -8.36 13.55 -14.61
CA ALA A 51 -8.74 14.95 -14.54
C ALA A 51 -10.23 15.15 -14.22
N ALA A 52 -11.12 14.30 -14.75
CA ALA A 52 -12.54 14.32 -14.41
C ALA A 52 -12.72 13.95 -12.94
N LEU A 53 -12.07 12.89 -12.46
CA LEU A 53 -12.12 12.46 -11.06
C LEU A 53 -11.70 13.56 -10.08
N ASN A 54 -10.70 14.36 -10.46
CA ASN A 54 -10.11 15.42 -9.64
C ASN A 54 -10.67 16.83 -9.94
N ALA A 55 -11.77 16.94 -10.69
CA ALA A 55 -12.40 18.23 -11.01
C ALA A 55 -12.79 19.03 -9.76
N HIS A 56 -13.16 18.33 -8.68
CA HIS A 56 -13.45 18.93 -7.38
C HIS A 56 -12.68 18.22 -6.24
N PRO A 57 -12.23 18.96 -5.22
CA PRO A 57 -11.48 18.38 -4.12
C PRO A 57 -12.37 17.57 -3.18
N GLY A 58 -11.96 16.35 -2.84
CA GLY A 58 -12.65 15.50 -1.88
C GLY A 58 -12.59 14.04 -2.30
N THR A 59 -13.38 13.19 -1.64
CA THR A 59 -13.57 11.80 -2.05
C THR A 59 -14.75 11.74 -3.01
N GLN A 60 -14.49 11.45 -4.27
CA GLN A 60 -15.50 11.28 -5.31
C GLN A 60 -16.20 9.92 -5.15
N ARG A 61 -17.51 9.89 -5.40
CA ARG A 61 -18.30 8.66 -5.51
C ARG A 61 -18.57 8.41 -6.98
N ILE A 62 -18.23 7.23 -7.45
CA ILE A 62 -18.44 6.78 -8.82
C ILE A 62 -19.52 5.72 -8.80
N GLU A 63 -20.43 5.82 -9.74
CA GLU A 63 -21.49 4.84 -9.95
C GLU A 63 -21.58 4.54 -11.44
N VAL A 64 -21.39 3.27 -11.77
CA VAL A 64 -21.44 2.74 -13.14
C VAL A 64 -22.57 1.73 -13.20
N SER A 65 -23.45 1.86 -14.20
CA SER A 65 -24.53 0.91 -14.44
C SER A 65 -24.57 0.41 -15.88
N GLY A 66 -24.92 -0.87 -16.03
CA GLY A 66 -25.07 -1.55 -17.30
C GLY A 66 -26.01 -2.75 -17.20
N SER A 67 -26.39 -3.32 -18.34
CA SER A 67 -27.32 -4.47 -18.39
C SER A 67 -26.70 -5.81 -17.97
N GLY A 68 -25.39 -5.86 -17.71
CA GLY A 68 -24.66 -7.10 -17.42
C GLY A 68 -23.62 -6.93 -16.31
N ASP A 69 -22.51 -7.66 -16.45
CA ASP A 69 -21.37 -7.58 -15.54
C ASP A 69 -20.65 -6.24 -15.72
N VAL A 70 -20.29 -5.62 -14.61
CA VAL A 70 -19.58 -4.35 -14.54
C VAL A 70 -18.24 -4.60 -13.87
N PHE A 71 -17.17 -4.30 -14.61
CA PHE A 71 -15.80 -4.31 -14.15
C PHE A 71 -15.26 -2.89 -14.11
N ILE A 72 -14.64 -2.51 -12.99
CA ILE A 72 -13.95 -1.24 -12.82
C ILE A 72 -12.54 -1.53 -12.32
N ALA A 73 -11.52 -1.13 -13.07
CA ALA A 73 -10.13 -1.13 -12.63
C ALA A 73 -9.61 0.30 -12.44
N ILE A 74 -8.82 0.48 -11.39
CA ILE A 74 -8.09 1.71 -11.10
C ILE A 74 -6.62 1.46 -11.43
N ALA A 75 -6.04 2.27 -12.31
CA ALA A 75 -4.62 2.22 -12.63
C ALA A 75 -4.15 3.56 -13.19
N ARG A 76 -2.84 3.67 -13.40
CA ARG A 76 -2.29 4.87 -14.05
C ARG A 76 -2.81 4.98 -15.46
N THR A 77 -2.97 6.21 -15.93
CA THR A 77 -3.44 6.48 -17.28
C THR A 77 -2.56 5.82 -18.33
N ASP A 78 -1.24 5.85 -18.13
CA ASP A 78 -0.27 5.21 -19.04
C ASP A 78 -0.37 3.67 -19.03
N ASP A 79 -0.70 3.07 -17.88
CA ASP A 79 -0.90 1.62 -17.77
C ASP A 79 -2.19 1.17 -18.45
N ILE A 80 -3.28 1.93 -18.28
CA ILE A 80 -4.57 1.66 -18.91
C ILE A 80 -4.45 1.80 -20.43
N THR A 81 -3.83 2.88 -20.91
CA THR A 81 -3.66 3.11 -22.35
C THR A 81 -2.77 2.05 -22.98
N ALA A 82 -1.67 1.66 -22.32
CA ALA A 82 -0.80 0.58 -22.79
C ALA A 82 -1.49 -0.79 -22.77
N TRP A 83 -2.33 -1.07 -21.77
CA TRP A 83 -3.09 -2.33 -21.69
C TRP A 83 -4.17 -2.45 -22.76
N ILE A 84 -4.93 -1.36 -23.01
CA ILE A 84 -5.92 -1.28 -24.10
C ILE A 84 -5.20 -1.44 -25.44
N GLY A 85 -4.06 -0.76 -25.63
CA GLY A 85 -3.32 -0.76 -26.89
C GLY A 85 -4.16 -0.14 -28.02
N ASP A 86 -4.22 -0.82 -29.16
CA ASP A 86 -4.98 -0.38 -30.33
C ASP A 86 -6.47 -0.77 -30.30
N ALA A 87 -6.98 -1.30 -29.18
CA ALA A 87 -8.38 -1.75 -29.09
C ALA A 87 -9.36 -0.56 -29.12
N PRO A 88 -10.58 -0.74 -29.68
CA PRO A 88 -11.60 0.29 -29.67
C PRO A 88 -11.96 0.67 -28.23
N SER A 89 -11.92 1.96 -27.93
CA SER A 89 -12.17 2.48 -26.59
C SER A 89 -12.88 3.82 -26.62
N THR A 90 -13.55 4.18 -25.52
CA THR A 90 -14.16 5.50 -25.35
C THR A 90 -13.50 6.19 -24.18
N SER A 91 -12.99 7.41 -24.35
CA SER A 91 -12.54 8.22 -23.22
C SER A 91 -13.67 9.10 -22.71
N VAL A 92 -13.75 9.27 -21.40
CA VAL A 92 -14.70 10.14 -20.71
C VAL A 92 -13.89 11.18 -19.96
N ALA A 93 -14.01 12.43 -20.39
CA ALA A 93 -13.33 13.57 -19.78
C ALA A 93 -14.36 14.59 -19.28
N ILE A 94 -13.92 15.53 -18.45
CA ILE A 94 -14.74 16.69 -18.09
C ILE A 94 -14.63 17.77 -19.18
N ASP A 95 -15.71 18.50 -19.43
CA ASP A 95 -15.73 19.61 -20.38
C ASP A 95 -14.76 20.74 -19.99
N GLU A 96 -14.48 21.65 -20.92
CA GLU A 96 -13.61 22.82 -20.67
C GLU A 96 -14.17 23.77 -19.61
N GLN A 97 -15.46 23.66 -19.30
CA GLN A 97 -16.17 24.49 -18.32
C GLN A 97 -16.19 23.87 -16.90
N GLY A 98 -15.71 22.64 -16.75
CA GLY A 98 -15.69 21.88 -15.50
C GLY A 98 -17.07 21.44 -15.00
N ALA A 99 -18.08 21.31 -15.87
CA ALA A 99 -19.47 21.08 -15.49
C ALA A 99 -20.00 19.70 -15.91
N ASP A 100 -19.84 19.32 -17.17
CA ASP A 100 -20.40 18.09 -17.73
C ASP A 100 -19.31 17.10 -18.16
N LEU A 101 -19.69 15.81 -18.27
CA LEU A 101 -18.83 14.75 -18.80
C LEU A 101 -19.04 14.60 -20.32
N VAL A 102 -17.95 14.44 -21.05
CA VAL A 102 -17.95 14.29 -22.52
C VAL A 102 -17.29 12.97 -22.88
N ALA A 103 -18.01 12.14 -23.65
CA ALA A 103 -17.49 10.89 -24.18
C ALA A 103 -16.90 11.09 -25.59
N SER A 104 -15.69 10.58 -25.82
CA SER A 104 -14.98 10.61 -27.09
C SER A 104 -14.59 9.20 -27.52
N ALA A 105 -15.20 8.71 -28.61
CA ALA A 105 -14.91 7.39 -29.14
C ALA A 105 -13.58 7.38 -29.93
N HIS A 106 -12.72 6.42 -29.61
CA HIS A 106 -11.46 6.16 -30.29
C HIS A 106 -11.62 4.89 -31.13
N PRO A 107 -11.72 5.00 -32.47
CA PRO A 107 -11.78 3.84 -33.33
C PRO A 107 -10.44 3.10 -33.27
N GLY A 108 -10.47 1.86 -32.83
CA GLY A 108 -9.32 0.98 -32.74
C GLY A 108 -9.29 -0.08 -33.85
N LEU A 109 -8.22 -0.85 -33.89
CA LEU A 109 -8.16 -2.10 -34.63
C LEU A 109 -8.90 -3.17 -33.84
N ALA A 110 -9.55 -4.10 -34.54
CA ALA A 110 -10.10 -5.28 -33.90
C ALA A 110 -8.95 -6.02 -33.19
N SER A 111 -8.92 -5.96 -31.86
CA SER A 111 -7.97 -6.75 -31.06
C SER A 111 -8.65 -8.04 -30.63
N ASP A 112 -7.83 -9.04 -30.29
CA ASP A 112 -8.33 -10.21 -29.60
C ASP A 112 -9.05 -9.76 -28.31
N ALA A 113 -10.25 -10.28 -28.09
CA ALA A 113 -11.01 -10.03 -26.88
C ALA A 113 -10.25 -10.61 -25.69
N VAL A 114 -9.74 -9.73 -24.83
CA VAL A 114 -9.01 -10.11 -23.62
C VAL A 114 -9.72 -9.49 -22.43
N SER A 115 -10.07 -10.34 -21.47
CA SER A 115 -10.69 -9.88 -20.24
C SER A 115 -9.70 -9.02 -19.44
N PRO A 116 -10.12 -7.85 -18.93
CA PRO A 116 -9.28 -7.04 -18.05
C PRO A 116 -9.17 -7.62 -16.64
N VAL A 117 -9.99 -8.61 -16.25
CA VAL A 117 -10.03 -9.10 -14.87
C VAL A 117 -8.70 -9.74 -14.47
N GLY A 118 -8.19 -9.41 -13.28
CA GLY A 118 -7.02 -10.06 -12.71
C GLY A 118 -5.66 -9.58 -13.25
N SER A 119 -5.63 -8.49 -14.03
CA SER A 119 -4.37 -7.90 -14.48
C SER A 119 -3.52 -7.42 -13.29
N ASP A 120 -2.21 -7.63 -13.40
CA ASP A 120 -1.27 -7.14 -12.40
C ASP A 120 -1.05 -5.63 -12.50
N LEU A 121 -1.45 -4.97 -13.60
CA LEU A 121 -1.36 -3.51 -13.76
C LEU A 121 -2.37 -2.74 -12.90
N TRP A 122 -3.43 -3.40 -12.44
CA TRP A 122 -4.48 -2.74 -11.66
C TRP A 122 -4.02 -2.47 -10.23
N ILE A 123 -4.18 -1.24 -9.78
CA ILE A 123 -3.97 -0.88 -8.37
C ILE A 123 -5.11 -1.47 -7.54
N GLN A 124 -6.35 -1.33 -8.04
CA GLN A 124 -7.57 -1.90 -7.47
C GLN A 124 -8.52 -2.33 -8.57
N GLU A 125 -9.31 -3.37 -8.30
CA GLU A 125 -10.35 -3.86 -9.19
C GLU A 125 -11.66 -4.05 -8.42
N PHE A 126 -12.77 -3.82 -9.10
CA PHE A 126 -14.13 -4.02 -8.58
C PHE A 126 -14.95 -4.74 -9.64
N THR A 127 -15.64 -5.78 -9.22
CA THR A 127 -16.57 -6.56 -10.05
C THR A 127 -17.95 -6.54 -9.41
N GLY A 128 -18.98 -6.44 -10.24
CA GLY A 128 -20.36 -6.53 -9.80
C GLY A 128 -21.33 -6.74 -10.95
N THR A 129 -22.61 -6.92 -10.63
CA THR A 129 -23.68 -7.13 -11.60
C THR A 129 -24.65 -5.94 -11.58
N GLY A 130 -24.98 -5.39 -12.75
CA GLY A 130 -25.94 -4.30 -12.89
C GLY A 130 -25.39 -2.92 -12.51
N THR A 131 -25.14 -2.67 -11.22
CA THR A 131 -24.69 -1.37 -10.71
C THR A 131 -23.55 -1.54 -9.72
N VAL A 132 -22.45 -0.82 -9.95
CA VAL A 132 -21.29 -0.80 -9.05
C VAL A 132 -21.03 0.64 -8.62
N ALA A 133 -20.99 0.87 -7.31
CA ALA A 133 -20.76 2.20 -6.75
C ALA A 133 -19.67 2.18 -5.67
N HIS A 134 -18.62 2.98 -5.87
CA HIS A 134 -17.48 3.07 -4.95
C HIS A 134 -17.05 4.52 -4.71
N SER A 135 -16.56 4.79 -3.50
CA SER A 135 -15.95 6.06 -3.15
C SER A 135 -14.45 5.94 -3.26
N ILE A 136 -13.84 6.81 -4.06
CA ILE A 136 -12.42 6.78 -4.36
C ILE A 136 -11.79 8.15 -4.15
N ASN A 137 -10.49 8.16 -3.89
CA ASN A 137 -9.67 9.36 -3.84
C ASN A 137 -8.34 9.00 -4.48
N VAL A 138 -8.17 9.37 -5.74
CA VAL A 138 -7.01 9.00 -6.57
C VAL A 138 -6.34 10.27 -7.08
N PRO A 139 -5.00 10.28 -7.21
CA PRO A 139 -4.31 11.42 -7.80
C PRO A 139 -4.60 11.56 -9.29
N ALA A 140 -4.19 12.69 -9.89
CA ALA A 140 -4.58 13.08 -11.24
C ALA A 140 -3.98 12.20 -12.36
N ASP A 141 -2.90 11.47 -12.06
CA ASP A 141 -2.22 10.52 -12.94
C ASP A 141 -2.91 9.14 -13.01
N VAL A 142 -3.94 8.93 -12.19
CA VAL A 142 -4.71 7.68 -12.10
C VAL A 142 -6.07 7.86 -12.76
N SER A 143 -6.40 6.94 -13.65
CA SER A 143 -7.66 6.89 -14.38
C SER A 143 -8.41 5.59 -14.07
N LEU A 144 -9.66 5.49 -14.52
CA LEU A 144 -10.48 4.30 -14.35
C LEU A 144 -10.72 3.62 -15.70
N LEU A 145 -10.51 2.32 -15.74
CA LEU A 145 -10.96 1.46 -16.83
C LEU A 145 -12.30 0.84 -16.45
N ILE A 146 -13.30 0.98 -17.32
CA ILE A 146 -14.63 0.41 -17.19
C ILE A 146 -14.82 -0.57 -18.34
N ALA A 147 -15.22 -1.79 -18.02
CA ALA A 147 -15.46 -2.85 -18.99
C ALA A 147 -16.56 -3.80 -18.49
N SER A 148 -16.98 -4.72 -19.34
CA SER A 148 -17.77 -5.89 -18.96
C SER A 148 -16.86 -7.12 -18.92
N ASP A 149 -16.78 -7.87 -20.02
CA ASP A 149 -15.94 -9.06 -20.20
C ASP A 149 -14.73 -8.81 -21.12
N GLY A 150 -14.64 -7.62 -21.73
CA GLY A 150 -13.62 -7.24 -22.71
C GLY A 150 -13.99 -7.56 -24.16
N GLU A 151 -15.18 -8.11 -24.41
CA GLU A 151 -15.74 -8.36 -25.75
C GLU A 151 -17.03 -7.57 -25.98
N ALA A 152 -17.96 -7.62 -25.02
CA ALA A 152 -19.20 -6.88 -25.06
C ALA A 152 -18.96 -5.38 -24.81
N ALA A 153 -19.90 -4.56 -25.29
CA ALA A 153 -19.86 -3.12 -25.08
C ALA A 153 -19.73 -2.78 -23.58
N ALA A 154 -18.91 -1.77 -23.28
CA ALA A 154 -18.75 -1.30 -21.92
C ALA A 154 -20.09 -0.78 -21.35
N PRO A 155 -20.32 -0.89 -20.03
CA PRO A 155 -21.49 -0.28 -19.37
C PRO A 155 -21.71 1.18 -19.78
N ALA A 156 -22.95 1.50 -20.17
CA ALA A 156 -23.27 2.76 -20.83
C ALA A 156 -23.40 3.95 -19.86
N ASP A 157 -23.91 3.73 -18.65
CA ASP A 157 -24.25 4.82 -17.74
C ASP A 157 -23.14 5.03 -16.70
N ILE A 158 -22.49 6.19 -16.72
CA ILE A 158 -21.41 6.55 -15.81
C ILE A 158 -21.77 7.85 -15.09
N SER A 159 -21.67 7.86 -13.76
CA SER A 159 -21.86 9.06 -12.96
C SER A 159 -20.77 9.24 -11.92
N ILE A 160 -20.37 10.50 -11.71
CA ILE A 160 -19.38 10.91 -10.72
C ILE A 160 -20.03 11.97 -9.84
N THR A 161 -19.94 11.78 -8.52
CA THR A 161 -20.47 12.69 -7.52
C THR A 161 -19.34 13.19 -6.62
N TRP A 162 -19.13 14.50 -6.60
CA TRP A 162 -18.13 15.15 -5.75
C TRP A 162 -18.79 15.87 -4.56
N PRO A 163 -18.23 15.77 -3.34
CA PRO A 163 -18.70 16.54 -2.22
C PRO A 163 -18.29 18.02 -2.33
N LEU A 164 -19.22 18.93 -2.07
CA LEU A 164 -18.96 20.36 -1.99
C LEU A 164 -18.72 20.80 -0.54
N LYS A 165 -17.72 21.68 -0.34
CA LYS A 165 -17.43 22.27 0.97
C LYS A 165 -18.46 23.36 1.31
N ASN A 166 -19.58 22.97 1.92
CA ASN A 166 -20.58 23.91 2.41
C ASN A 166 -20.28 24.37 3.84
N ALA A 167 -19.10 24.95 4.04
CA ALA A 167 -18.76 25.57 5.31
C ALA A 167 -19.54 26.88 5.47
N THR A 168 -20.31 26.99 6.56
CA THR A 168 -20.98 28.23 6.97
C THR A 168 -20.21 28.87 8.14
N PRO A 169 -19.01 29.45 7.93
CA PRO A 169 -18.13 29.90 9.02
C PRO A 169 -18.77 30.97 9.91
N TRP A 170 -19.71 31.74 9.37
CA TRP A 170 -20.41 32.80 10.10
C TRP A 170 -21.64 32.31 10.89
N SER A 171 -22.20 31.14 10.57
CA SER A 171 -23.41 30.65 11.23
C SER A 171 -23.19 30.44 12.74
N GLY A 172 -22.08 29.82 13.13
CA GLY A 172 -21.72 29.60 14.54
C GLY A 172 -21.57 30.91 15.33
N PRO A 173 -20.69 31.84 14.90
CA PRO A 173 -20.53 33.15 15.54
C PRO A 173 -21.82 33.99 15.56
N LEU A 174 -22.65 33.97 14.51
CA LEU A 174 -23.91 34.71 14.46
C LEU A 174 -24.95 34.15 15.44
N VAL A 175 -25.06 32.83 15.57
CA VAL A 175 -25.97 32.21 16.54
C VAL A 175 -25.48 32.45 17.97
N ILE A 176 -24.19 32.21 18.25
CA ILE A 176 -23.61 32.41 19.59
C ILE A 176 -23.68 33.88 19.99
N GLY A 177 -23.27 34.78 19.10
CA GLY A 177 -23.35 36.23 19.30
C GLY A 177 -24.79 36.70 19.48
N GLY A 178 -25.72 36.18 18.66
CA GLY A 178 -27.14 36.45 18.79
C GLY A 178 -27.72 36.01 20.14
N VAL A 179 -27.36 34.82 20.63
CA VAL A 179 -27.76 34.32 21.97
C VAL A 179 -27.15 35.18 23.07
N ALA A 180 -25.89 35.59 22.96
CA ALA A 180 -25.25 36.48 23.94
C ALA A 180 -25.96 37.85 24.00
N VAL A 181 -26.33 38.40 22.85
CA VAL A 181 -27.11 39.66 22.74
C VAL A 181 -28.53 39.49 23.32
N LEU A 182 -29.16 38.31 23.12
CA LEU A 182 -30.45 37.98 23.74
C LEU A 182 -30.36 38.04 25.27
N LEU A 183 -29.33 37.40 25.84
CA LEU A 183 -29.09 37.36 27.27
C LEU A 183 -28.78 38.76 27.84
N ALA A 184 -27.97 39.55 27.12
CA ALA A 184 -27.71 40.94 27.50
C ALA A 184 -28.99 41.79 27.49
N GLY A 185 -29.84 41.63 26.46
CA GLY A 185 -31.16 42.26 26.37
C GLY A 185 -32.06 41.87 27.55
N LEU A 186 -32.07 40.60 27.94
CA LEU A 186 -32.81 40.09 29.10
C LEU A 186 -32.31 40.71 30.41
N ILE A 187 -30.99 40.81 30.60
CA ILE A 187 -30.39 41.45 31.79
C ILE A 187 -30.80 42.93 31.87
N VAL A 188 -30.73 43.67 30.76
CA VAL A 188 -31.17 45.08 30.71
C VAL A 188 -32.66 45.21 31.00
N LEU A 189 -33.49 44.29 30.49
CA LEU A 189 -34.92 44.28 30.75
C LEU A 189 -35.22 44.03 32.24
N ILE A 190 -34.58 43.03 32.85
CA ILE A 190 -34.70 42.74 34.28
C ILE A 190 -34.25 43.96 35.10
N TRP A 191 -33.13 44.58 34.73
CA TRP A 191 -32.63 45.79 35.40
C TRP A 191 -33.61 46.97 35.28
N ALA A 192 -34.20 47.16 34.10
CA ALA A 192 -35.22 48.18 33.87
C ALA A 192 -36.48 47.93 34.73
N LEU A 193 -36.92 46.67 34.84
CA LEU A 193 -38.07 46.28 35.68
C LEU A 193 -37.80 46.45 37.17
N VAL A 194 -36.62 46.03 37.66
CA VAL A 194 -36.21 46.21 39.05
C VAL A 194 -36.12 47.69 39.39
N HIS A 195 -35.54 48.51 38.52
CA HIS A 195 -35.45 49.96 38.72
C HIS A 195 -36.82 50.63 38.70
N ALA A 196 -37.71 50.21 37.80
CA ALA A 196 -39.09 50.69 37.75
C ALA A 196 -39.88 50.33 39.00
N ARG A 197 -39.72 49.10 39.53
CA ARG A 197 -40.30 48.66 40.80
C ARG A 197 -39.73 49.44 41.99
N ARG A 198 -38.41 49.67 42.04
CA ARG A 198 -37.78 50.47 43.11
C ARG A 198 -38.19 51.94 43.10
N ARG A 199 -38.48 52.53 41.94
CA ARG A 199 -39.03 53.90 41.84
C ARG A 199 -40.51 54.01 42.19
N ARG A 200 -41.25 52.90 42.21
CA ARG A 200 -42.64 52.79 42.65
C ARG A 200 -42.76 52.18 44.06
N GLY A 201 -41.84 52.52 44.97
CA GLY A 201 -42.00 52.25 46.39
C GLY A 201 -43.20 53.01 46.99
N PRO A 202 -43.84 52.50 48.06
CA PRO A 202 -45.11 53.02 48.56
C PRO A 202 -44.96 54.42 49.14
N ARG A 203 -45.46 55.45 48.45
CA ARG A 203 -45.78 56.75 49.06
C ARG A 203 -47.10 56.63 49.82
N ARG A 204 -47.05 56.19 51.08
CA ARG A 204 -48.12 56.47 52.05
C ARG A 204 -47.59 57.45 53.09
N LYS A 205 -47.93 58.74 52.92
CA LYS A 205 -48.07 59.66 54.04
C LYS A 205 -49.35 59.24 54.78
N THR A 206 -49.24 58.66 55.96
CA THR A 206 -50.39 58.47 56.87
C THR A 206 -50.28 59.49 58.02
N PRO A 207 -51.33 60.29 58.30
CA PRO A 207 -51.34 61.28 59.37
C PRO A 207 -51.46 60.65 60.78
N LYS A 208 -50.99 61.37 61.79
CA LYS A 208 -51.04 61.05 63.23
C LYS A 208 -52.48 60.85 63.74
N MET A 209 -52.70 59.84 64.59
CA MET A 209 -53.85 59.73 65.51
C MET A 209 -53.42 59.22 66.91
N PRO A 210 -54.18 59.50 67.99
CA PRO A 210 -53.69 59.64 69.37
C PRO A 210 -53.61 58.34 70.20
N LYS A 211 -52.84 58.42 71.30
CA LYS A 211 -52.43 57.31 72.19
C LYS A 211 -53.57 56.73 73.08
N PRO A 212 -53.59 55.40 73.30
CA PRO A 212 -54.25 54.78 74.46
C PRO A 212 -53.26 54.45 75.62
N PRO A 213 -53.76 54.28 76.86
CA PRO A 213 -52.99 54.33 78.11
C PRO A 213 -52.28 53.01 78.51
N ARG A 214 -51.26 53.17 79.37
CA ARG A 214 -50.32 52.13 79.84
C ARG A 214 -50.90 51.27 80.98
N PRO A 215 -50.59 49.96 81.03
CA PRO A 215 -50.52 49.19 82.26
C PRO A 215 -49.09 49.03 82.80
N ALA A 216 -49.03 48.59 84.05
CA ALA A 216 -48.01 48.87 85.06
C ALA A 216 -46.72 48.05 84.98
N GLN A 217 -45.70 48.64 85.62
CA GLN A 217 -44.31 48.23 85.73
C GLN A 217 -44.15 47.04 86.69
N LEU A 218 -43.20 46.14 86.41
CA LEU A 218 -42.45 45.42 87.43
C LEU A 218 -40.96 45.44 87.05
N ARG A 219 -40.14 45.88 88.01
CA ARG A 219 -38.72 46.18 87.91
C ARG A 219 -37.85 44.98 88.38
N PRO A 220 -36.54 45.00 88.07
CA PRO A 220 -35.70 43.81 87.90
C PRO A 220 -34.79 43.53 89.11
N ALA A 221 -34.18 42.34 89.13
CA ALA A 221 -33.02 42.01 89.99
C ALA A 221 -32.18 40.87 89.34
N PRO A 222 -30.96 40.54 89.83
CA PRO A 222 -29.71 40.81 89.12
C PRO A 222 -28.93 39.56 88.68
N ARG A 223 -27.75 39.82 88.09
CA ARG A 223 -26.80 38.90 87.47
C ARG A 223 -25.90 38.11 88.46
N ARG A 224 -25.48 36.90 88.01
CA ARG A 224 -24.17 36.18 88.19
C ARG A 224 -23.89 35.49 89.55
N PRO A 225 -22.90 34.55 89.69
CA PRO A 225 -22.11 33.74 88.71
C PRO A 225 -21.85 32.24 89.09
N ALA A 226 -21.22 31.49 88.16
CA ALA A 226 -20.33 30.30 88.32
C ALA A 226 -20.96 28.98 88.84
N ILE A 227 -20.55 27.75 88.48
CA ILE A 227 -19.21 27.14 88.35
C ILE A 227 -19.26 25.98 87.31
N THR A 228 -18.04 25.59 86.91
CA THR A 228 -17.48 24.76 85.84
C THR A 228 -17.82 23.26 85.70
N ALA A 229 -17.48 22.77 84.50
CA ALA A 229 -16.81 21.49 84.16
C ALA A 229 -17.65 20.29 83.66
N GLY A 230 -17.25 19.77 82.48
CA GLY A 230 -17.59 18.44 81.96
C GLY A 230 -18.25 18.45 80.58
N GLY A 231 -17.52 18.05 79.51
CA GLY A 231 -18.10 17.70 78.20
C GLY A 231 -18.65 16.26 78.16
N PRO A 232 -18.83 15.60 76.99
CA PRO A 232 -18.95 16.09 75.61
C PRO A 232 -20.25 15.63 74.89
N GLU A 233 -20.62 16.34 73.82
CA GLU A 233 -21.48 15.97 72.66
C GLU A 233 -22.89 15.34 72.84
N PRO A 234 -23.75 15.35 71.79
CA PRO A 234 -24.01 16.39 70.79
C PRO A 234 -25.51 16.80 70.82
N THR A 235 -25.91 17.68 69.89
CA THR A 235 -27.28 18.06 69.46
C THR A 235 -27.81 19.45 69.84
N ALA A 236 -28.19 20.14 68.75
CA ALA A 236 -29.31 21.07 68.57
C ALA A 236 -29.34 22.42 69.31
N HIS A 237 -29.14 23.50 68.53
CA HIS A 237 -30.05 24.64 68.25
C HIS A 237 -29.22 25.68 67.46
N GLY A 238 -29.67 26.44 66.47
CA GLY A 238 -30.98 26.82 65.99
C GLY A 238 -30.90 28.22 65.37
N ARG A 239 -31.85 28.53 64.47
CA ARG A 239 -32.18 29.83 63.81
C ARG A 239 -31.31 30.24 62.60
N ARG A 240 -31.86 30.56 61.43
CA ARG A 240 -33.15 31.24 61.15
C ARG A 240 -33.84 30.76 59.85
N ARG A 241 -35.12 30.39 60.01
CA ARG A 241 -36.30 30.70 59.18
C ARG A 241 -36.10 30.91 57.66
N ALA A 242 -36.58 29.94 56.87
CA ALA A 242 -37.74 30.12 56.00
C ALA A 242 -38.39 28.75 55.75
N PHE A 243 -39.69 28.67 56.04
CA PHE A 243 -40.50 27.46 55.99
C PHE A 243 -41.13 27.35 54.58
N VAL A 244 -41.06 26.13 54.02
CA VAL A 244 -42.18 25.35 53.42
C VAL A 244 -42.74 25.79 52.05
N ALA A 245 -43.01 24.90 51.09
CA ALA A 245 -42.88 23.44 50.93
C ALA A 245 -43.17 23.09 49.44
N VAL A 246 -42.39 22.22 48.74
CA VAL A 246 -42.64 20.75 48.47
C VAL A 246 -43.65 20.53 47.31
N PRO A 247 -43.60 19.45 46.48
CA PRO A 247 -42.48 18.64 45.95
C PRO A 247 -42.68 18.11 44.49
N LEU A 248 -41.71 17.28 44.02
CA LEU A 248 -41.85 15.95 43.37
C LEU A 248 -41.05 15.73 42.07
N LEU A 249 -40.02 14.90 42.25
CA LEU A 249 -39.44 13.84 41.38
C LEU A 249 -40.05 13.63 39.98
N LEU A 250 -39.20 13.60 38.93
CA LEU A 250 -38.80 12.35 38.26
C LEU A 250 -37.78 12.59 37.09
N VAL A 251 -36.64 11.89 37.19
CA VAL A 251 -35.88 11.15 36.14
C VAL A 251 -35.52 11.82 34.81
N GLY A 252 -34.21 11.81 34.50
CA GLY A 252 -33.67 11.95 33.14
C GLY A 252 -32.22 12.39 33.08
N ALA A 253 -31.27 11.47 33.29
CA ALA A 253 -29.83 11.66 33.19
C ALA A 253 -29.35 11.73 31.72
N LEU A 254 -28.26 12.46 31.43
CA LEU A 254 -26.99 11.94 30.87
C LEU A 254 -26.11 13.03 30.21
N ALA A 255 -24.86 13.05 30.65
CA ALA A 255 -23.61 13.41 29.97
C ALA A 255 -23.40 14.85 29.43
N LEU A 256 -22.72 15.69 30.22
CA LEU A 256 -21.62 16.55 29.71
C LEU A 256 -20.59 16.77 30.82
N SER A 257 -19.62 15.84 30.89
CA SER A 257 -18.33 16.03 31.55
C SER A 257 -17.25 16.07 30.48
N ALA A 258 -16.19 16.88 30.73
CA ALA A 258 -14.96 17.07 29.97
C ALA A 258 -15.09 18.14 28.85
N CYS A 259 -14.25 19.18 28.71
CA CYS A 259 -12.93 19.45 29.26
C CYS A 259 -12.70 20.94 29.56
N THR A 260 -11.81 21.14 30.52
CA THR A 260 -11.20 22.37 31.00
C THR A 260 -10.32 23.03 29.94
N ALA A 261 -10.23 24.35 30.06
CA ALA A 261 -9.34 25.21 29.31
C ALA A 261 -7.87 24.93 29.67
N ASP A 262 -7.09 24.51 28.67
CA ASP A 262 -5.65 24.73 28.63
C ASP A 262 -5.36 25.87 27.67
N GLY A 263 -4.69 26.90 28.21
CA GLY A 263 -4.11 27.97 27.42
C GLY A 263 -2.96 27.42 26.60
N SER A 264 -3.11 27.43 25.28
CA SER A 264 -1.98 27.35 24.36
C SER A 264 -1.90 28.68 23.62
N ALA A 265 -0.73 29.29 23.75
CA ALA A 265 -0.32 30.47 23.00
C ALA A 265 -0.59 30.25 21.51
N VAL A 266 -1.11 31.27 20.84
CA VAL A 266 -1.13 31.35 19.39
C VAL A 266 0.34 31.32 18.92
N PRO A 267 0.82 30.31 18.17
CA PRO A 267 2.06 30.49 17.48
C PRO A 267 1.77 31.52 16.38
N THR A 268 2.43 32.67 16.47
CA THR A 268 2.65 33.55 15.32
C THR A 268 3.11 32.66 14.17
N ALA A 269 2.39 32.70 13.05
CA ALA A 269 2.81 32.02 11.83
C ALA A 269 4.23 32.49 11.48
N SER A 270 5.21 31.63 11.78
CA SER A 270 6.51 31.69 11.12
C SER A 270 6.21 31.50 9.63
N PRO A 271 6.81 32.30 8.72
CA PRO A 271 6.64 32.05 7.30
C PRO A 271 7.04 30.60 7.05
N SER A 272 6.06 29.78 6.67
CA SER A 272 6.33 28.45 6.13
C SER A 272 7.29 28.70 4.98
N ALA A 273 8.42 27.99 4.99
CA ALA A 273 9.27 27.94 3.82
C ALA A 273 8.34 27.67 2.63
N THR A 274 8.46 28.50 1.59
CA THR A 274 7.98 28.14 0.27
C THR A 274 8.43 26.70 0.06
N ASP A 275 7.48 25.75 0.07
CA ASP A 275 7.74 24.42 -0.45
C ASP A 275 8.24 24.68 -1.86
N ALA A 276 9.55 24.58 -2.04
CA ALA A 276 10.12 24.41 -3.35
C ALA A 276 9.33 23.25 -3.93
N ALA A 277 8.73 23.47 -5.11
CA ALA A 277 8.13 22.37 -5.85
C ALA A 277 9.20 21.28 -5.92
N VAL A 278 9.05 20.26 -5.09
CA VAL A 278 9.78 19.01 -5.25
C VAL A 278 9.33 18.59 -6.63
N ALA A 279 10.26 18.58 -7.59
CA ALA A 279 9.97 18.07 -8.91
C ALA A 279 9.24 16.75 -8.69
N ALA A 280 8.01 16.64 -9.20
CA ALA A 280 7.19 15.44 -9.02
C ALA A 280 8.03 14.28 -9.53
N VAL A 281 8.56 13.48 -8.59
CA VAL A 281 9.32 12.29 -8.95
C VAL A 281 8.27 11.35 -9.50
N ASP A 282 8.48 10.94 -10.74
CA ASP A 282 7.59 9.99 -11.40
C ASP A 282 7.54 8.71 -10.57
N PRO A 283 6.36 8.29 -10.07
CA PRO A 283 6.31 7.18 -9.15
C PRO A 283 6.67 5.87 -9.87
N PRO A 284 7.21 4.87 -9.18
CA PRO A 284 7.76 3.67 -9.81
C PRO A 284 6.68 2.77 -10.42
N VAL A 285 7.08 1.79 -11.23
CA VAL A 285 6.17 0.93 -12.03
C VAL A 285 5.07 0.23 -11.22
N VAL A 286 5.29 -0.06 -9.94
CA VAL A 286 4.37 -0.83 -9.10
C VAL A 286 4.32 -0.25 -7.70
N THR A 287 3.13 -0.16 -7.12
CA THR A 287 2.96 0.26 -5.71
C THR A 287 3.19 -0.90 -4.74
N LYS A 288 3.53 -0.59 -3.47
CA LYS A 288 3.71 -1.63 -2.44
C LYS A 288 2.49 -2.56 -2.29
N GLY A 289 1.27 -2.00 -2.30
CA GLY A 289 0.04 -2.77 -2.17
C GLY A 289 -0.20 -3.70 -3.35
N GLN A 290 -0.01 -3.18 -4.57
CA GLN A 290 -0.10 -3.95 -5.81
C GLN A 290 0.94 -5.08 -5.84
N PHE A 291 2.20 -4.81 -5.52
CA PHE A 291 3.25 -5.82 -5.53
C PHE A 291 3.00 -6.94 -4.51
N THR A 292 2.50 -6.60 -3.31
CA THR A 292 2.16 -7.61 -2.30
C THR A 292 1.08 -8.57 -2.79
N ARG A 293 0.10 -8.07 -3.55
CA ARG A 293 -0.93 -8.88 -4.22
C ARG A 293 -0.32 -9.78 -5.30
N ILE A 294 0.59 -9.25 -6.12
CA ILE A 294 1.30 -10.00 -7.17
C ILE A 294 2.09 -11.17 -6.57
N VAL A 295 2.87 -10.93 -5.51
CA VAL A 295 3.65 -11.99 -4.82
C VAL A 295 2.72 -13.06 -4.26
N SER A 296 1.58 -12.66 -3.67
CA SER A 296 0.60 -13.60 -3.12
C SER A 296 -0.04 -14.47 -4.22
N ALA A 297 -0.41 -13.86 -5.35
CA ALA A 297 -0.96 -14.58 -6.50
C ALA A 297 0.06 -15.53 -7.15
N ALA A 298 1.34 -15.12 -7.22
CA ALA A 298 2.42 -15.97 -7.67
C ALA A 298 2.63 -17.17 -6.73
N ALA A 299 2.63 -16.94 -5.43
CA ALA A 299 2.75 -18.00 -4.43
C ALA A 299 1.62 -19.03 -4.54
N GLU A 300 0.37 -18.59 -4.67
CA GLU A 300 -0.79 -19.48 -4.80
C GLU A 300 -0.75 -20.33 -6.08
N SER A 301 -0.48 -19.69 -7.22
CA SER A 301 -0.35 -20.39 -8.52
C SER A 301 0.80 -21.40 -8.51
N VAL A 302 1.97 -21.03 -7.99
CA VAL A 302 3.14 -21.93 -7.93
C VAL A 302 2.90 -23.06 -6.93
N ALA A 303 2.25 -22.81 -5.79
CA ALA A 303 1.89 -23.87 -4.86
C ALA A 303 0.94 -24.91 -5.49
N GLY A 304 -0.07 -24.45 -6.24
CA GLY A 304 -0.96 -25.33 -7.01
C GLY A 304 -0.20 -26.12 -8.08
N ALA A 305 0.74 -25.49 -8.77
CA ALA A 305 1.60 -26.15 -9.75
C ALA A 305 2.56 -27.18 -9.11
N ASP A 306 3.13 -26.88 -7.95
CA ASP A 306 4.02 -27.78 -7.19
C ASP A 306 3.28 -29.03 -6.68
N GLU A 307 2.03 -28.86 -6.23
CA GLU A 307 1.15 -29.95 -5.80
C GLU A 307 0.75 -30.84 -7.00
N ALA A 308 0.33 -30.22 -8.11
CA ALA A 308 -0.06 -30.92 -9.34
C ALA A 308 1.13 -31.48 -10.13
N ARG A 309 2.36 -30.96 -9.88
CA ARG A 309 3.56 -31.16 -10.71
C ARG A 309 3.33 -30.76 -12.16
N ASP A 310 2.64 -29.64 -12.37
CA ASP A 310 2.22 -29.17 -13.69
C ASP A 310 3.08 -27.98 -14.14
N ALA A 311 3.91 -28.19 -15.16
CA ALA A 311 4.77 -27.17 -15.72
C ALA A 311 3.97 -26.05 -16.43
N THR A 312 2.78 -26.35 -16.94
CA THR A 312 1.92 -25.36 -17.61
C THR A 312 1.34 -24.40 -16.59
N LEU A 313 0.85 -24.91 -15.45
CA LEU A 313 0.38 -24.08 -14.35
C LEU A 313 1.53 -23.25 -13.75
N ALA A 314 2.72 -23.85 -13.60
CA ALA A 314 3.89 -23.10 -13.15
C ALA A 314 4.25 -21.95 -14.10
N ALA A 315 4.09 -22.13 -15.41
CA ALA A 315 4.39 -21.12 -16.43
C ALA A 315 3.45 -19.91 -16.44
N GLU A 316 2.35 -19.95 -15.69
CA GLU A 316 1.46 -18.78 -15.50
C GLU A 316 2.14 -17.68 -14.67
N ARG A 317 3.01 -18.06 -13.73
CA ARG A 317 3.68 -17.15 -12.78
C ARG A 317 5.19 -17.30 -12.72
N LEU A 318 5.77 -18.29 -13.40
CA LEU A 318 7.21 -18.48 -13.53
C LEU A 318 7.64 -18.43 -15.00
N ALA A 319 8.86 -17.97 -15.23
CA ALA A 319 9.53 -18.00 -16.52
C ALA A 319 11.03 -18.18 -16.31
N GLY A 320 11.81 -18.17 -17.39
CA GLY A 320 13.27 -18.23 -17.34
C GLY A 320 13.81 -19.42 -16.51
N PRO A 321 14.95 -19.24 -15.83
CA PRO A 321 15.62 -20.29 -15.05
C PRO A 321 14.77 -20.84 -13.91
N ALA A 322 13.92 -20.02 -13.29
CA ALA A 322 13.04 -20.46 -12.19
C ALA A 322 11.97 -21.46 -12.66
N LEU A 323 11.40 -21.26 -13.85
CA LEU A 323 10.45 -22.21 -14.45
C LEU A 323 11.15 -23.49 -14.91
N GLU A 324 12.32 -23.36 -15.54
CA GLU A 324 13.05 -24.50 -16.08
C GLU A 324 13.46 -25.49 -14.98
N LEU A 325 14.02 -24.98 -13.87
CA LEU A 325 14.40 -25.80 -12.73
C LEU A 325 13.20 -26.57 -12.15
N ARG A 326 12.05 -25.92 -11.99
CA ARG A 326 10.85 -26.58 -11.48
C ARG A 326 10.28 -27.59 -12.47
N THR A 327 10.27 -27.26 -13.75
CA THR A 327 9.81 -28.17 -14.81
C THR A 327 10.64 -29.46 -14.84
N ALA A 328 11.96 -29.34 -14.74
CA ALA A 328 12.85 -30.49 -14.62
C ALA A 328 12.60 -31.29 -13.33
N ASN A 329 12.40 -30.62 -12.19
CA ASN A 329 12.06 -31.29 -10.94
C ASN A 329 10.72 -32.05 -11.03
N TYR A 330 9.69 -31.47 -11.65
CA TYR A 330 8.40 -32.13 -11.86
C TYR A 330 8.54 -33.36 -12.75
N ALA A 331 9.27 -33.25 -13.87
CA ALA A 331 9.54 -34.37 -14.76
C ALA A 331 10.29 -35.50 -14.03
N ALA A 332 11.33 -35.14 -13.26
CA ALA A 332 12.11 -36.09 -12.48
C ALA A 332 11.24 -36.80 -11.43
N ARG A 333 10.45 -36.04 -10.66
CA ARG A 333 9.54 -36.59 -9.63
C ARG A 333 8.38 -37.40 -10.21
N GLY A 334 7.94 -37.08 -11.42
CA GLY A 334 6.97 -37.86 -12.17
C GLY A 334 7.52 -39.25 -12.51
N ALA A 335 8.81 -39.36 -12.81
CA ALA A 335 9.48 -40.64 -13.06
C ALA A 335 9.88 -41.37 -11.76
N ASP A 336 10.27 -40.65 -10.70
CA ASP A 336 10.62 -41.22 -9.40
C ASP A 336 10.15 -40.32 -8.24
N GLY A 337 9.12 -40.77 -7.53
CA GLY A 337 8.54 -40.04 -6.40
C GLY A 337 9.45 -39.89 -5.17
N ALA A 338 10.58 -40.61 -5.11
CA ALA A 338 11.58 -40.45 -4.06
C ALA A 338 12.49 -39.22 -4.25
N ILE A 339 12.45 -38.59 -5.42
CA ILE A 339 13.22 -37.38 -5.71
C ILE A 339 12.69 -36.21 -4.87
N THR A 340 13.60 -35.53 -4.18
CA THR A 340 13.30 -34.36 -3.36
C THR A 340 12.67 -33.25 -4.20
N ALA A 341 11.61 -32.64 -3.67
CA ALA A 341 11.01 -31.47 -4.27
C ALA A 341 11.93 -30.25 -4.17
N THR A 342 11.84 -29.35 -5.15
CA THR A 342 12.40 -28.00 -5.03
C THR A 342 11.79 -27.29 -3.82
N PRO A 343 12.53 -26.39 -3.13
CA PRO A 343 11.96 -25.59 -2.05
C PRO A 343 10.67 -24.89 -2.48
N ALA A 344 9.72 -24.81 -1.55
CA ALA A 344 8.44 -24.16 -1.78
C ALA A 344 8.63 -22.67 -2.10
N PHE A 345 7.70 -22.10 -2.86
CA PHE A 345 7.71 -20.66 -3.13
C PHE A 345 7.60 -19.86 -1.81
N PRO A 346 8.43 -18.81 -1.60
CA PRO A 346 8.42 -18.07 -0.35
C PRO A 346 7.12 -17.26 -0.19
N THR A 347 6.45 -17.41 0.95
CA THR A 347 5.18 -16.73 1.26
C THR A 347 5.25 -15.87 2.52
N GLY A 348 6.45 -15.55 2.99
CA GLY A 348 6.66 -14.75 4.20
C GLY A 348 6.53 -13.25 3.94
N SER A 349 7.06 -12.45 4.87
CA SER A 349 7.06 -11.00 4.72
C SER A 349 8.01 -10.54 3.61
N VAL A 350 7.56 -9.57 2.81
CA VAL A 350 8.40 -8.89 1.82
C VAL A 350 9.24 -7.82 2.53
N SER A 351 10.56 -8.03 2.61
CA SER A 351 11.51 -7.15 3.31
C SER A 351 11.99 -6.01 2.43
N VAL A 352 12.20 -6.29 1.14
CA VAL A 352 12.65 -5.33 0.11
C VAL A 352 11.72 -5.43 -1.10
N ILE A 353 11.28 -4.29 -1.61
CA ILE A 353 10.58 -4.16 -2.89
C ILE A 353 11.27 -3.07 -3.67
N LEU A 354 11.85 -3.44 -4.80
CA LEU A 354 12.62 -2.56 -5.65
C LEU A 354 12.04 -2.54 -7.06
N PRO A 355 11.01 -1.72 -7.30
CA PRO A 355 10.42 -1.57 -8.62
C PRO A 355 11.32 -0.71 -9.53
N GLN A 356 11.26 -0.97 -10.83
CA GLN A 356 11.90 -0.12 -11.83
C GLN A 356 11.32 1.30 -11.81
N GLN A 357 12.18 2.32 -11.95
CA GLN A 357 11.77 3.72 -12.04
C GLN A 357 11.06 4.05 -13.36
N ARG A 358 11.56 3.52 -14.48
CA ARG A 358 11.04 3.81 -15.82
C ARG A 358 9.90 2.88 -16.19
N HIS A 359 8.89 3.43 -16.87
CA HIS A 359 7.69 2.70 -17.29
C HIS A 359 7.82 2.00 -18.66
N GLU A 360 9.05 1.75 -19.11
CA GLU A 360 9.33 1.00 -20.33
C GLU A 360 9.21 -0.51 -20.10
N TRP A 361 8.67 -1.21 -21.10
CA TRP A 361 8.59 -2.68 -21.12
C TRP A 361 9.88 -3.28 -21.70
N PRO A 362 10.38 -4.41 -21.15
CA PRO A 362 9.82 -5.17 -20.03
C PRO A 362 10.01 -4.45 -18.68
N ARG A 363 9.00 -4.54 -17.81
CA ARG A 363 9.04 -3.96 -16.45
C ARG A 363 9.54 -4.98 -15.47
N VAL A 364 10.54 -4.59 -14.68
CA VAL A 364 11.18 -5.51 -13.73
C VAL A 364 10.98 -5.02 -12.30
N VAL A 365 10.79 -5.95 -11.37
CA VAL A 365 10.76 -5.69 -9.93
C VAL A 365 11.60 -6.74 -9.20
N PHE A 366 12.56 -6.28 -8.41
CA PHE A 366 13.26 -7.15 -7.47
C PHE A 366 12.54 -7.14 -6.12
N ALA A 367 12.47 -8.29 -5.46
CA ALA A 367 11.98 -8.39 -4.10
C ALA A 367 12.76 -9.40 -3.25
N ALA A 368 12.92 -9.07 -1.97
CA ALA A 368 13.37 -10.02 -0.97
C ALA A 368 12.19 -10.45 -0.10
N VAL A 369 11.99 -11.76 0.00
CA VAL A 369 10.84 -12.38 0.70
C VAL A 369 11.34 -13.44 1.65
N SER A 370 10.91 -13.38 2.91
CA SER A 370 11.26 -14.38 3.90
C SER A 370 10.57 -15.71 3.62
N GLY A 371 11.25 -16.81 3.96
CA GLY A 371 10.64 -18.14 4.00
C GLY A 371 9.65 -18.27 5.15
N VAL A 372 8.90 -19.38 5.15
CA VAL A 372 7.95 -19.74 6.20
C VAL A 372 8.10 -21.21 6.55
N GLY A 373 7.54 -21.63 7.69
CA GLY A 373 7.59 -23.02 8.13
C GLY A 373 9.03 -23.46 8.42
N ASP A 374 9.44 -24.58 7.82
CA ASP A 374 10.78 -25.15 8.01
C ASP A 374 11.91 -24.26 7.45
N ASP A 375 11.57 -23.30 6.58
CA ASP A 375 12.49 -22.33 5.99
C ASP A 375 12.32 -20.92 6.59
N SER A 376 11.81 -20.78 7.82
CA SER A 376 11.56 -19.45 8.44
C SER A 376 12.79 -18.55 8.54
N ASP A 377 13.99 -19.15 8.60
CA ASP A 377 15.26 -18.44 8.70
C ASP A 377 15.87 -18.13 7.33
N ALA A 378 15.28 -18.65 6.23
CA ALA A 378 15.75 -18.38 4.89
C ALA A 378 15.13 -17.08 4.35
N GLU A 379 15.90 -16.36 3.54
CA GLU A 379 15.42 -15.24 2.75
C GLU A 379 15.64 -15.55 1.27
N TYR A 380 14.71 -15.12 0.42
CA TYR A 380 14.72 -15.41 -0.99
C TYR A 380 14.70 -14.11 -1.79
N GLY A 381 15.58 -14.00 -2.79
CA GLY A 381 15.58 -12.92 -3.77
C GLY A 381 14.81 -13.36 -5.01
N LEU A 382 13.86 -12.54 -5.44
CA LEU A 382 13.00 -12.82 -6.60
C LEU A 382 13.11 -11.69 -7.62
N MET A 383 13.23 -12.06 -8.89
CA MET A 383 13.19 -11.13 -10.02
C MET A 383 11.91 -11.35 -10.80
N PHE A 384 10.98 -10.41 -10.69
CA PHE A 384 9.72 -10.40 -11.42
C PHE A 384 9.86 -9.58 -12.70
N VAL A 385 9.40 -10.13 -13.82
CA VAL A 385 9.43 -9.48 -15.13
C VAL A 385 8.02 -9.51 -15.72
N GLN A 386 7.60 -8.39 -16.26
CA GLN A 386 6.41 -8.24 -17.08
C GLN A 386 6.83 -7.81 -18.48
N GLU A 387 6.68 -8.72 -19.45
CA GLU A 387 7.14 -8.52 -20.83
C GLU A 387 6.30 -7.49 -21.58
N THR A 388 4.98 -7.60 -21.51
CA THR A 388 4.04 -6.68 -22.17
C THR A 388 2.97 -6.17 -21.20
N PRO A 389 2.22 -5.11 -21.54
CA PRO A 389 1.15 -4.59 -20.67
C PRO A 389 0.10 -5.64 -20.30
N ARG A 390 -0.19 -6.60 -21.19
CA ARG A 390 -1.21 -7.64 -20.97
C ARG A 390 -0.65 -8.89 -20.28
N ASP A 391 0.66 -9.03 -20.18
CA ASP A 391 1.27 -10.15 -19.47
C ASP A 391 1.20 -9.96 -17.96
N THR A 392 1.09 -11.08 -17.25
CA THR A 392 1.28 -11.11 -15.80
C THR A 392 2.77 -10.97 -15.46
N TYR A 393 3.07 -10.46 -14.27
CA TYR A 393 4.41 -10.57 -13.73
C TYR A 393 4.76 -12.03 -13.47
N LYS A 394 5.88 -12.46 -14.04
CA LYS A 394 6.44 -13.79 -13.88
C LYS A 394 7.79 -13.72 -13.17
N VAL A 395 8.07 -14.71 -12.33
CA VAL A 395 9.37 -14.81 -11.66
C VAL A 395 10.35 -15.51 -12.60
N HIS A 396 11.38 -14.79 -13.03
CA HIS A 396 12.46 -15.32 -13.87
C HIS A 396 13.57 -15.92 -13.01
N TYR A 397 13.92 -15.23 -11.92
CA TYR A 397 14.94 -15.67 -10.96
C TYR A 397 14.33 -15.82 -9.57
N LEU A 398 14.62 -16.94 -8.91
CA LEU A 398 14.32 -17.23 -7.52
C LEU A 398 15.59 -17.80 -6.90
N VAL A 399 16.25 -17.00 -6.08
CA VAL A 399 17.49 -17.36 -5.40
C VAL A 399 17.29 -17.42 -3.90
N ARG A 400 17.98 -18.32 -3.23
CA ARG A 400 18.11 -18.31 -1.77
C ARG A 400 19.25 -17.38 -1.39
N LEU A 401 18.98 -16.37 -0.58
CA LEU A 401 19.97 -15.42 -0.11
C LEU A 401 20.87 -16.07 0.94
N THR A 402 22.16 -15.87 0.78
CA THR A 402 23.22 -16.30 1.70
C THR A 402 23.85 -15.12 2.41
N GLN A 403 23.67 -13.91 1.87
CA GLN A 403 24.10 -12.64 2.45
C GLN A 403 22.97 -11.61 2.33
N SER A 404 23.02 -10.57 3.18
CA SER A 404 22.05 -9.49 3.14
C SER A 404 22.17 -8.67 1.85
N VAL A 405 21.03 -8.30 1.26
CA VAL A 405 20.97 -7.34 0.15
C VAL A 405 21.49 -5.96 0.64
N PRO A 406 22.31 -5.25 -0.14
CA PRO A 406 22.74 -3.89 0.16
C PRO A 406 21.58 -2.90 0.31
N GLU A 407 21.88 -1.70 0.81
CA GLU A 407 20.88 -0.64 0.90
C GLU A 407 20.43 -0.18 -0.49
N VAL A 408 19.12 -0.23 -0.73
CA VAL A 408 18.48 0.12 -2.00
C VAL A 408 17.50 1.27 -1.82
N ALA A 409 17.07 1.83 -2.94
CA ALA A 409 16.09 2.91 -2.94
C ALA A 409 14.77 2.46 -2.29
N PRO A 410 14.05 3.37 -1.61
CA PRO A 410 12.72 3.08 -1.10
C PRO A 410 11.75 2.67 -2.21
N VAL A 411 10.75 1.84 -1.87
CA VAL A 411 9.73 1.35 -2.82
C VAL A 411 8.97 2.46 -3.53
N ASP A 412 8.80 3.63 -2.91
CA ASP A 412 8.10 4.78 -3.50
C ASP A 412 8.96 5.57 -4.51
N LEU A 413 10.28 5.32 -4.53
CA LEU A 413 11.20 5.89 -5.50
C LEU A 413 11.53 4.88 -6.60
N GLY A 414 11.67 3.59 -6.26
CA GLY A 414 12.18 2.56 -7.16
C GLY A 414 13.67 2.72 -7.47
N ALA A 415 14.22 1.81 -8.28
CA ALA A 415 15.61 1.88 -8.76
C ALA A 415 15.72 1.97 -10.27
N ALA A 416 16.85 2.54 -10.71
CA ALA A 416 17.25 2.49 -12.11
C ALA A 416 17.63 1.05 -12.49
N ARG A 417 17.01 0.53 -13.55
CA ARG A 417 17.47 -0.68 -14.22
C ARG A 417 18.72 -0.33 -15.05
N LEU A 418 19.76 -1.12 -14.88
CA LEU A 418 21.01 -0.97 -15.64
C LEU A 418 21.04 -1.98 -16.79
N GLY A 419 21.52 -1.53 -17.95
CA GLY A 419 21.73 -2.41 -19.09
C GLY A 419 22.84 -3.45 -18.85
N PRO A 420 22.83 -4.57 -19.59
CA PRO A 420 23.80 -5.65 -19.42
C PRO A 420 25.26 -5.24 -19.71
N ASP A 421 25.46 -4.19 -20.50
CA ASP A 421 26.76 -3.65 -20.90
C ASP A 421 27.18 -2.40 -20.11
N ASN A 422 26.54 -2.14 -18.96
CA ASN A 422 26.72 -0.91 -18.20
C ASN A 422 28.15 -0.76 -17.63
N LYS A 423 28.83 0.32 -18.04
CA LYS A 423 30.24 0.60 -17.68
C LYS A 423 30.43 1.48 -16.45
N LEU A 424 29.37 1.79 -15.72
CA LEU A 424 29.44 2.54 -14.46
C LEU A 424 29.74 1.61 -13.27
N LEU A 425 29.57 0.30 -13.47
CA LEU A 425 29.95 -0.74 -12.52
C LEU A 425 31.41 -1.15 -12.71
N ALA A 426 32.01 -1.73 -11.68
CA ALA A 426 33.38 -2.26 -11.75
C ALA A 426 33.53 -3.33 -12.86
N TYR A 427 32.49 -4.14 -13.04
CA TYR A 427 32.39 -5.17 -14.07
C TYR A 427 31.00 -5.12 -14.71
N THR A 428 30.90 -5.45 -16.00
CA THR A 428 29.61 -5.40 -16.71
C THR A 428 28.75 -6.63 -16.35
N PRO A 429 27.43 -6.46 -16.17
CA PRO A 429 26.52 -7.57 -15.84
C PRO A 429 26.61 -8.79 -16.78
N ASP A 430 26.84 -8.58 -18.07
CA ASP A 430 26.96 -9.64 -19.08
C ASP A 430 28.21 -10.54 -18.94
N GLN A 431 29.26 -10.05 -18.28
CA GLN A 431 30.51 -10.80 -18.07
C GLN A 431 30.43 -11.75 -16.86
N LEU A 432 29.59 -11.43 -15.87
CA LEU A 432 29.58 -12.09 -14.56
C LEU A 432 29.41 -13.60 -14.65
N ALA A 433 28.47 -14.08 -15.47
CA ALA A 433 28.21 -15.52 -15.61
C ALA A 433 29.43 -16.26 -16.20
N SER A 434 30.11 -15.68 -17.18
CA SER A 434 31.29 -16.30 -17.79
C SER A 434 32.49 -16.30 -16.84
N GLU A 435 32.75 -15.17 -16.19
CA GLU A 435 33.89 -15.02 -15.27
C GLU A 435 33.74 -15.89 -14.03
N TYR A 436 32.55 -15.86 -13.42
CA TYR A 436 32.28 -16.67 -12.23
C TYR A 436 32.25 -18.16 -12.55
N GLY A 437 31.74 -18.54 -13.73
CA GLY A 437 31.81 -19.92 -14.22
C GLY A 437 33.24 -20.44 -14.33
N ASP A 438 34.17 -19.62 -14.84
CA ASP A 438 35.59 -19.98 -14.88
C ASP A 438 36.17 -20.22 -13.48
N ILE A 439 35.79 -19.40 -12.48
CA ILE A 439 36.18 -19.59 -11.08
C ILE A 439 35.60 -20.90 -10.52
N LEU A 440 34.36 -21.24 -10.82
CA LEU A 440 33.76 -22.50 -10.36
C LEU A 440 34.47 -23.74 -10.95
N ILE A 441 35.05 -23.66 -12.14
CA ILE A 441 35.81 -24.76 -12.77
C ILE A 441 37.26 -24.79 -12.28
N ASN A 442 37.95 -23.64 -12.32
CA ASN A 442 39.39 -23.55 -12.15
C ASN A 442 39.84 -23.12 -10.74
N GLY A 443 38.92 -22.64 -9.90
CA GLY A 443 39.23 -22.20 -8.54
C GLY A 443 40.29 -21.10 -8.53
N ASP A 444 41.30 -21.24 -7.66
CA ASP A 444 42.41 -20.28 -7.53
C ASP A 444 43.29 -20.15 -8.79
N ALA A 445 43.17 -21.07 -9.75
CA ALA A 445 43.87 -20.97 -11.03
C ALA A 445 43.15 -20.06 -12.04
N SER A 446 41.93 -19.61 -11.75
CA SER A 446 41.18 -18.70 -12.62
C SER A 446 41.78 -17.30 -12.62
N ALA A 447 41.81 -16.67 -13.80
CA ALA A 447 42.27 -15.30 -13.98
C ALA A 447 41.34 -14.25 -13.33
N TYR A 448 40.11 -14.64 -12.99
CA TYR A 448 39.06 -13.74 -12.49
C TYR A 448 38.91 -13.78 -10.97
N THR A 449 39.73 -14.56 -10.26
CA THR A 449 39.64 -14.72 -8.80
C THR A 449 39.76 -13.41 -8.03
N GLU A 450 40.52 -12.45 -8.54
CA GLU A 450 40.67 -11.13 -7.91
C GLU A 450 39.43 -10.24 -8.06
N HIS A 451 38.54 -10.54 -9.02
CA HIS A 451 37.32 -9.77 -9.27
C HIS A 451 36.22 -10.08 -8.24
N PHE A 452 36.25 -11.26 -7.62
CA PHE A 452 35.22 -11.74 -6.71
C PHE A 452 35.73 -11.81 -5.28
N ASP A 453 34.86 -11.48 -4.35
CA ASP A 453 35.11 -11.70 -2.94
C ASP A 453 34.94 -13.19 -2.62
N ALA A 454 36.02 -13.82 -2.14
CA ALA A 454 35.99 -15.21 -1.71
C ALA A 454 35.39 -15.36 -0.29
N GLU A 455 35.24 -14.27 0.46
CA GLU A 455 34.68 -14.32 1.80
C GLU A 455 33.17 -14.62 1.78
N ASN A 456 32.76 -15.67 2.50
CA ASN A 456 31.36 -16.11 2.61
C ASN A 456 30.71 -16.46 1.26
N ASP A 457 31.51 -16.89 0.27
CA ASP A 457 31.02 -17.42 -0.99
C ASP A 457 30.64 -18.90 -0.84
N LEU A 458 29.43 -19.13 -0.31
CA LEU A 458 28.88 -20.47 -0.12
C LEU A 458 28.69 -21.24 -1.43
N LEU A 459 28.53 -20.55 -2.57
CA LEU A 459 28.37 -21.20 -3.87
C LEU A 459 29.70 -21.84 -4.29
N ARG A 460 30.81 -21.09 -4.18
CA ARG A 460 32.15 -21.61 -4.43
C ARG A 460 32.55 -22.70 -3.43
N GLU A 461 32.20 -22.56 -2.15
CA GLU A 461 32.47 -23.59 -1.14
C GLU A 461 31.72 -24.91 -1.44
N THR A 462 30.47 -24.82 -1.90
CA THR A 462 29.62 -25.99 -2.09
C THR A 462 29.83 -26.66 -3.44
N PHE A 463 30.03 -25.88 -4.51
CA PHE A 463 30.03 -26.35 -5.91
C PHE A 463 31.28 -25.98 -6.70
N GLY A 464 32.29 -25.35 -6.08
CA GLY A 464 33.52 -24.92 -6.77
C GLY A 464 34.50 -26.05 -7.11
N ALA A 465 35.73 -25.66 -7.44
CA ALA A 465 36.78 -26.57 -7.93
C ALA A 465 37.14 -27.70 -6.95
N ASP A 466 37.07 -27.45 -5.64
CA ASP A 466 37.33 -28.45 -4.61
C ASP A 466 36.27 -29.55 -4.60
N TYR A 467 34.99 -29.17 -4.67
CA TYR A 467 33.88 -30.11 -4.83
C TYR A 467 34.08 -30.98 -6.08
N LYS A 468 34.43 -30.36 -7.21
CA LYS A 468 34.68 -31.07 -8.47
C LYS A 468 35.85 -32.04 -8.39
N THR A 469 36.88 -31.68 -7.64
CA THR A 469 38.04 -32.56 -7.39
C THR A 469 37.67 -33.74 -6.50
N GLN A 470 36.90 -33.51 -5.43
CA GLN A 470 36.37 -34.59 -4.58
C GLN A 470 35.44 -35.51 -5.37
N ARG A 471 34.58 -34.94 -6.23
CA ARG A 471 33.65 -35.66 -7.09
C ARG A 471 34.38 -36.56 -8.10
N ARG A 472 35.46 -36.08 -8.72
CA ARG A 472 36.38 -36.89 -9.54
C ARG A 472 37.00 -38.04 -8.75
N GLY A 473 37.45 -37.78 -7.52
CA GLY A 473 38.04 -38.80 -6.65
C GLY A 473 37.05 -39.89 -6.18
N ALA A 474 35.77 -39.55 -6.04
CA ALA A 474 34.73 -40.48 -5.59
C ALA A 474 34.33 -41.54 -6.63
N LEU A 475 34.64 -41.32 -7.92
CA LEU A 475 34.30 -42.22 -9.03
C LEU A 475 35.56 -42.63 -9.81
N PRO A 476 36.46 -43.44 -9.23
CA PRO A 476 37.75 -43.76 -9.85
C PRO A 476 37.65 -44.57 -11.16
N ASN A 477 36.51 -45.19 -11.42
CA ASN A 477 36.25 -45.98 -12.63
C ASN A 477 35.52 -45.19 -13.73
N ALA A 478 35.37 -43.88 -13.56
CA ALA A 478 34.74 -42.99 -14.53
C ALA A 478 35.62 -41.77 -14.80
N VAL A 479 35.54 -41.25 -16.02
CA VAL A 479 36.11 -39.95 -16.40
C VAL A 479 35.01 -38.91 -16.25
N ILE A 480 35.22 -37.95 -15.35
CA ILE A 480 34.30 -36.83 -15.14
C ILE A 480 34.91 -35.55 -15.70
N ASP A 481 34.12 -34.84 -16.49
CA ASP A 481 34.43 -33.52 -17.03
C ASP A 481 33.37 -32.51 -16.60
N PHE A 482 33.78 -31.28 -16.33
CA PHE A 482 32.88 -30.19 -15.95
C PHE A 482 33.10 -29.01 -16.88
N THR A 483 32.03 -28.50 -17.47
CA THR A 483 32.07 -27.30 -18.31
C THR A 483 31.08 -26.27 -17.79
N SER A 484 31.46 -24.99 -17.84
CA SER A 484 30.58 -23.87 -17.54
C SER A 484 30.21 -23.12 -18.81
N ALA A 485 28.98 -22.62 -18.88
CA ALA A 485 28.47 -21.77 -19.96
C ALA A 485 27.55 -20.69 -19.39
N VAL A 486 27.35 -19.61 -20.17
CA VAL A 486 26.35 -18.59 -19.87
C VAL A 486 24.96 -19.16 -20.16
N GLY A 487 24.01 -18.86 -19.29
CA GLY A 487 22.62 -19.26 -19.46
C GLY A 487 21.89 -18.55 -20.60
N GLY A 488 20.64 -18.96 -20.81
CA GLY A 488 19.80 -18.42 -21.89
C GLY A 488 19.08 -17.12 -21.50
N GLU A 489 18.96 -16.85 -20.21
CA GLU A 489 18.27 -15.68 -19.68
C GLU A 489 19.21 -14.47 -19.56
N GLU A 490 18.72 -13.29 -19.92
CA GLU A 490 19.52 -12.06 -19.78
C GLU A 490 19.73 -11.69 -18.30
N PRO A 491 20.82 -10.98 -17.98
CA PRO A 491 21.04 -10.50 -16.62
C PRO A 491 20.15 -9.28 -16.31
N TYR A 492 19.53 -9.26 -15.13
CA TYR A 492 18.78 -8.10 -14.64
C TYR A 492 19.57 -7.39 -13.55
N ALA A 493 19.85 -6.10 -13.75
CA ALA A 493 20.63 -5.27 -12.85
C ALA A 493 19.84 -4.08 -12.31
N PHE A 494 19.86 -3.87 -10.98
CA PHE A 494 19.28 -2.69 -10.33
C PHE A 494 20.32 -1.92 -9.53
N ALA A 495 20.33 -0.60 -9.68
CA ALA A 495 21.21 0.27 -8.92
C ALA A 495 20.90 0.26 -7.41
N THR A 496 21.94 0.26 -6.59
CA THR A 496 21.90 0.38 -5.12
C THR A 496 22.22 1.82 -4.69
N ASN A 497 21.96 2.18 -3.42
CA ASN A 497 22.15 3.55 -2.92
C ASN A 497 23.62 4.00 -2.91
N ASP A 498 24.54 3.04 -2.88
CA ASP A 498 25.99 3.25 -2.92
C ASP A 498 26.56 3.28 -4.35
N THR A 499 25.70 3.44 -5.36
CA THR A 499 26.05 3.49 -6.81
C THR A 499 26.54 2.17 -7.41
N GLY A 500 26.53 1.07 -6.65
CA GLY A 500 26.69 -0.28 -7.19
C GLY A 500 25.40 -0.82 -7.82
N ALA A 501 25.33 -2.14 -7.98
CA ALA A 501 24.13 -2.81 -8.44
C ALA A 501 23.96 -4.21 -7.86
N ILE A 502 22.71 -4.62 -7.68
CA ILE A 502 22.35 -6.04 -7.56
C ILE A 502 22.11 -6.61 -8.95
N VAL A 503 22.66 -7.78 -9.25
CA VAL A 503 22.62 -8.38 -10.60
C VAL A 503 22.25 -9.86 -10.51
N ALA A 504 21.12 -10.24 -11.09
CA ALA A 504 20.73 -11.65 -11.24
C ALA A 504 21.23 -12.18 -12.57
N VAL A 505 21.89 -13.35 -12.57
CA VAL A 505 22.43 -14.00 -13.78
C VAL A 505 22.12 -15.49 -13.81
N ASP A 506 22.02 -16.04 -15.02
CA ASP A 506 21.86 -17.46 -15.30
C ASP A 506 23.20 -18.07 -15.73
N LEU A 507 23.62 -19.12 -15.04
CA LEU A 507 24.85 -19.86 -15.29
C LEU A 507 24.53 -21.35 -15.46
N ARG A 508 25.21 -21.98 -16.42
CA ARG A 508 25.02 -23.40 -16.74
C ARG A 508 26.27 -24.18 -16.47
N GLU A 509 26.13 -25.28 -15.73
CA GLU A 509 27.21 -26.23 -15.53
C GLU A 509 26.80 -27.60 -16.07
N THR A 510 27.65 -28.22 -16.89
CA THR A 510 27.44 -29.59 -17.36
C THR A 510 28.47 -30.52 -16.72
N GLU A 511 28.00 -31.52 -15.97
CA GLU A 511 28.78 -32.65 -15.49
C GLU A 511 28.66 -33.79 -16.50
N THR A 512 29.77 -34.17 -17.15
CA THR A 512 29.80 -35.32 -18.05
C THR A 512 30.56 -36.48 -17.43
N VAL A 513 29.89 -37.62 -17.23
CA VAL A 513 30.46 -38.84 -16.64
C VAL A 513 30.53 -39.94 -17.69
N ARG A 514 31.74 -40.39 -18.04
CA ARG A 514 32.00 -41.46 -19.01
C ARG A 514 32.68 -42.67 -18.34
N PRO A 515 32.46 -43.90 -18.81
CA PRO A 515 33.24 -45.05 -18.34
C PRO A 515 34.74 -44.87 -18.64
N ALA A 516 35.62 -45.21 -17.70
CA ALA A 516 37.07 -45.08 -17.90
C ALA A 516 37.65 -46.17 -18.81
N GLU A 517 37.01 -47.33 -18.88
CA GLU A 517 37.45 -48.48 -19.70
C GLU A 517 36.51 -48.75 -20.87
N ALA A 518 37.07 -49.15 -22.00
CA ALA A 518 36.30 -49.54 -23.17
C ALA A 518 35.44 -50.77 -22.85
N GLY A 519 34.12 -50.66 -23.06
CA GLY A 519 33.15 -51.72 -22.76
C GLY A 519 32.59 -51.68 -21.34
N ALA A 520 33.09 -50.81 -20.45
CA ALA A 520 32.47 -50.54 -19.17
C ALA A 520 31.21 -49.66 -19.33
N ALA A 521 30.32 -49.70 -18.34
CA ALA A 521 29.09 -48.91 -18.31
C ALA A 521 28.96 -48.13 -17.01
N VAL A 522 28.40 -46.92 -17.09
CA VAL A 522 28.02 -46.10 -15.94
C VAL A 522 26.52 -46.18 -15.72
N SER A 523 26.10 -46.15 -14.46
CA SER A 523 24.70 -46.22 -14.05
C SER A 523 24.31 -44.92 -13.36
N PRO A 524 23.56 -44.00 -13.99
CA PRO A 524 23.10 -42.80 -13.32
C PRO A 524 22.13 -43.14 -12.18
N THR A 525 22.00 -42.23 -11.22
CA THR A 525 21.12 -42.38 -10.05
C THR A 525 20.24 -41.15 -9.87
N GLY A 526 19.19 -41.26 -9.04
CA GLY A 526 18.31 -40.16 -8.66
C GLY A 526 17.74 -39.39 -9.86
N ALA A 527 17.76 -38.06 -9.77
CA ALA A 527 17.22 -37.17 -10.79
C ALA A 527 17.92 -37.31 -12.16
N VAL A 528 19.22 -37.57 -12.20
CA VAL A 528 19.96 -37.78 -13.45
C VAL A 528 19.44 -39.02 -14.20
N LYS A 529 19.17 -40.10 -13.46
CA LYS A 529 18.54 -41.31 -14.02
C LYS A 529 17.12 -41.05 -14.49
N ALA A 530 16.34 -40.33 -13.67
CA ALA A 530 14.94 -40.03 -13.96
C ALA A 530 14.79 -39.20 -15.24
N LEU A 531 15.61 -38.16 -15.42
CA LEU A 531 15.57 -37.29 -16.59
C LEU A 531 16.20 -37.90 -17.84
N SER A 532 17.32 -38.62 -17.70
CA SER A 532 17.95 -39.27 -18.87
C SER A 532 17.20 -40.50 -19.37
N GLY A 533 16.38 -41.13 -18.52
CA GLY A 533 15.70 -42.39 -18.83
C GLY A 533 16.64 -43.60 -18.98
N LYS A 534 17.93 -43.46 -18.64
CA LYS A 534 18.94 -44.50 -18.81
C LYS A 534 19.20 -45.25 -17.51
N GLN A 535 19.13 -46.57 -17.54
CA GLN A 535 19.55 -47.41 -16.41
C GLN A 535 21.07 -47.59 -16.38
N THR A 536 21.66 -47.79 -17.56
CA THR A 536 23.10 -48.00 -17.78
C THR A 536 23.47 -47.42 -19.14
N THR A 537 24.68 -46.90 -19.29
CA THR A 537 25.22 -46.46 -20.59
C THR A 537 26.71 -46.72 -20.71
N THR A 538 27.15 -47.16 -21.89
CA THR A 538 28.57 -47.31 -22.25
C THR A 538 29.15 -46.04 -22.87
N LYS A 539 28.31 -45.06 -23.25
CA LYS A 539 28.74 -43.77 -23.81
C LYS A 539 29.02 -42.74 -22.73
N GLY A 540 28.25 -42.78 -21.65
CA GLY A 540 28.29 -41.81 -20.56
C GLY A 540 27.02 -40.97 -20.48
N ILE A 541 26.92 -40.19 -19.41
CA ILE A 541 25.79 -39.30 -19.13
C ILE A 541 26.31 -37.86 -19.04
N ALA A 542 25.59 -36.93 -19.65
CA ALA A 542 25.72 -35.50 -19.42
C ALA A 542 24.55 -35.02 -18.57
N ALA A 543 24.84 -34.41 -17.42
CA ALA A 543 23.87 -33.79 -16.52
C ALA A 543 24.09 -32.28 -16.54
N GLU A 544 23.06 -31.52 -16.91
CA GLU A 544 23.10 -30.07 -16.96
C GLU A 544 22.39 -29.49 -15.74
N TYR A 545 23.10 -28.60 -15.05
CA TYR A 545 22.64 -27.90 -13.87
C TYR A 545 22.49 -26.41 -14.18
N GLY A 546 21.31 -25.87 -13.91
CA GLY A 546 21.04 -24.44 -13.94
C GLY A 546 21.38 -23.81 -12.60
N MET A 547 22.09 -22.69 -12.63
CA MET A 547 22.47 -21.90 -11.48
C MET A 547 21.96 -20.47 -11.64
N GLN A 548 21.03 -20.11 -10.76
CA GLN A 548 20.55 -18.74 -10.62
C GLN A 548 21.42 -18.08 -9.56
N VAL A 549 22.13 -17.01 -9.89
CA VAL A 549 23.05 -16.35 -8.96
C VAL A 549 22.72 -14.86 -8.88
N LEU A 550 22.64 -14.35 -7.64
CA LEU A 550 22.47 -12.93 -7.37
C LEU A 550 23.79 -12.37 -6.84
N PHE A 551 24.33 -11.40 -7.56
CA PHE A 551 25.56 -10.71 -7.21
C PHE A 551 25.26 -9.30 -6.71
N TYR A 552 26.18 -8.76 -5.90
CA TYR A 552 26.38 -7.34 -5.76
C TYR A 552 27.65 -6.94 -6.51
N VAL A 553 27.52 -6.01 -7.44
CA VAL A 553 28.61 -5.45 -8.23
C VAL A 553 28.85 -4.00 -7.76
N PRO A 554 30.04 -3.68 -7.21
CA PRO A 554 30.35 -2.31 -6.82
C PRO A 554 30.40 -1.34 -8.00
N ALA A 555 30.30 -0.05 -7.70
CA ALA A 555 30.55 1.00 -8.67
C ALA A 555 32.01 0.98 -9.15
N LEU A 556 32.26 1.44 -10.39
CA LEU A 556 33.62 1.60 -10.92
C LEU A 556 34.47 2.54 -10.04
N THR A 557 33.85 3.49 -9.33
CA THR A 557 34.53 4.43 -8.45
C THR A 557 34.73 3.92 -7.02
N ALA A 558 34.27 2.72 -6.69
CA ALA A 558 34.42 2.14 -5.37
C ALA A 558 35.89 1.85 -5.06
N SER A 559 36.30 2.01 -3.79
CA SER A 559 37.65 1.69 -3.34
C SER A 559 37.91 0.18 -3.30
N ASP A 560 36.85 -0.59 -3.05
CA ASP A 560 36.83 -2.04 -3.18
C ASP A 560 35.88 -2.38 -4.33
N GLN A 561 36.43 -3.03 -5.35
CA GLN A 561 35.71 -3.36 -6.58
C GLN A 561 35.30 -4.84 -6.62
N LYS A 562 35.50 -5.59 -5.54
CA LYS A 562 35.16 -7.02 -5.50
C LYS A 562 33.65 -7.27 -5.55
N ILE A 563 33.26 -8.18 -6.43
CA ILE A 563 31.89 -8.67 -6.57
C ILE A 563 31.58 -9.64 -5.43
N ARG A 564 30.39 -9.51 -4.82
CA ARG A 564 29.94 -10.42 -3.75
C ARG A 564 28.78 -11.28 -4.21
N VAL A 565 28.79 -12.57 -3.84
CA VAL A 565 27.64 -13.47 -4.04
C VAL A 565 26.62 -13.22 -2.93
N LEU A 566 25.45 -12.68 -3.27
CA LEU A 566 24.37 -12.43 -2.32
C LEU A 566 23.49 -13.65 -2.09
N GLY A 567 23.36 -14.51 -3.11
CA GLY A 567 22.53 -15.70 -3.03
C GLY A 567 22.60 -16.52 -4.30
N PHE A 568 22.15 -17.77 -4.20
CA PHE A 568 22.12 -18.66 -5.35
C PHE A 568 21.03 -19.72 -5.20
N THR A 569 20.68 -20.34 -6.32
CA THR A 569 19.89 -21.56 -6.37
C THR A 569 20.39 -22.40 -7.52
N GLN A 570 20.65 -23.67 -7.24
CA GLN A 570 21.19 -24.63 -8.19
C GLN A 570 20.27 -25.84 -8.26
N GLY A 571 20.14 -26.41 -9.46
CA GLY A 571 19.59 -27.75 -9.59
C GLY A 571 19.64 -28.29 -11.01
N LEU A 572 19.30 -29.58 -11.13
CA LEU A 572 19.35 -30.31 -12.38
C LEU A 572 18.22 -29.87 -13.30
N VAL A 573 18.55 -29.38 -14.49
CA VAL A 573 17.60 -28.91 -15.51
C VAL A 573 17.45 -29.90 -16.66
N ALA A 574 18.51 -30.65 -17.00
CA ALA A 574 18.45 -31.68 -18.02
C ALA A 574 19.45 -32.80 -17.73
N ALA A 575 19.19 -33.99 -18.27
CA ALA A 575 20.16 -35.07 -18.32
C ALA A 575 19.97 -35.91 -19.59
N SER A 576 21.06 -36.30 -20.23
CA SER A 576 21.02 -37.09 -21.46
C SER A 576 22.22 -38.04 -21.59
N GLU A 577 22.10 -39.03 -22.47
CA GLU A 577 23.24 -39.87 -22.85
C GLU A 577 24.15 -39.09 -23.79
N VAL A 578 25.46 -39.18 -23.58
CA VAL A 578 26.45 -38.54 -24.46
C VAL A 578 26.29 -39.08 -25.90
N PRO A 579 26.37 -38.22 -26.93
CA PRO A 579 26.17 -38.61 -28.34
C PRO A 579 26.99 -39.82 -28.81
#